data_AF-A0A2N0ZL95-F1
#
_entry.id   AF-A0A2N0ZL95-F1
#
_cell.length_a   1.000
_cell.length_b   1.000
_cell.length_c   1.000
_cell.angle_alpha   90.00
_cell.angle_beta   90.00
_cell.angle_gamma   90.00
#
_symmetry.space_group_name_H-M   'P 1'
#
loop_
_entity.id
_entity.type
_entity.pdbx_description
1 polymer ?
#
loop_
_entity_poly.entity_id
_entity_poly.type
_entity_poly.pdbx_seq_one_letter_code
_entity_poly.pdbx_strand_id
1 'polypeptide(L)' 'MEEYWTERKISLQRSTLKTQLVHYENNIKPALGRLKLQAIAYEHIQNIVNDMVDHEYSPPTVHLMYRILYGSLQKDVSAK' A
#
# COMPACT_ATOMS: atom_id res chain seq x y z
N MET A 1 5.97 -6.25 -3.59
CA MET A 1 4.79 -5.43 -4.00
C MET A 1 4.54 -5.34 -5.50
N GLU A 2 5.53 -5.44 -6.39
CA GLU A 2 5.27 -5.39 -7.85
C GLU A 2 4.41 -6.57 -8.37
N GLU A 3 4.61 -7.77 -7.83
CA GLU A 3 3.80 -8.95 -8.14
C GLU A 3 2.34 -8.75 -7.75
N TYR A 4 2.08 -8.21 -6.56
CA TYR A 4 0.75 -7.87 -6.08
C TYR A 4 -0.01 -6.90 -7.00
N TRP A 5 0.69 -5.92 -7.59
CA TRP A 5 0.09 -5.01 -8.58
C TRP A 5 -0.17 -5.66 -9.93
N THR A 6 0.62 -6.67 -10.30
CA THR A 6 0.46 -7.41 -11.55
C THR A 6 -0.84 -8.22 -11.56
N GLU A 7 -1.18 -8.87 -10.46
CA GLU A 7 -2.45 -9.58 -10.32
C GLU A 7 -3.64 -8.63 -10.35
N ARG A 8 -3.51 -7.47 -9.70
CA ARG A 8 -4.56 -6.46 -9.66
C ARG A 8 -4.83 -5.78 -11.00
N LYS A 9 -3.83 -5.74 -11.89
CA LYS A 9 -4.05 -5.33 -13.29
C LYS A 9 -5.07 -6.19 -14.00
N ILE A 10 -5.18 -7.46 -13.63
CA ILE A 10 -6.11 -8.41 -14.23
C ILE A 10 -7.50 -8.25 -13.59
N SER A 11 -7.57 -8.00 -12.28
CA SER A 11 -8.82 -8.05 -11.52
C SER A 11 -9.55 -6.71 -11.35
N LEU A 12 -8.89 -5.57 -11.59
CA LEU A 12 -9.47 -4.23 -11.36
C LEU A 12 -9.73 -3.47 -12.66
N GLN A 13 -10.77 -2.64 -12.65
CA GLN A 13 -10.98 -1.63 -13.68
C GLN A 13 -9.76 -0.69 -13.74
N ARG A 14 -9.36 -0.30 -14.96
CA ARG A 14 -8.15 0.51 -15.20
C ARG A 14 -8.12 1.83 -14.42
N SER A 15 -9.25 2.52 -14.29
CA SER A 15 -9.37 3.77 -13.52
C SER A 15 -9.08 3.55 -12.04
N THR A 16 -9.71 2.53 -11.44
CA THR A 16 -9.50 2.15 -10.04
C THR A 16 -8.04 1.77 -9.79
N LEU A 17 -7.44 0.97 -10.67
CA LEU A 17 -6.03 0.61 -10.56
C LEU A 17 -5.14 1.86 -10.62
N LYS A 18 -5.39 2.77 -11.57
CA LYS A 18 -4.59 3.99 -11.73
C LYS A 18 -4.61 4.83 -10.45
N THR A 19 -5.80 5.05 -9.87
CA THR A 19 -5.93 5.79 -8.60
C THR A 19 -5.16 5.10 -7.47
N GLN A 20 -5.30 3.78 -7.33
CA GLN A 20 -4.57 3.03 -6.29
C GLN A 20 -3.05 3.09 -6.47
N LEU A 21 -2.56 3.04 -7.72
CA LEU A 21 -1.14 3.16 -8.02
C LEU A 21 -0.58 4.53 -7.66
N VAL A 22 -1.33 5.61 -7.92
CA VAL A 22 -0.90 6.97 -7.54
C VAL A 22 -0.67 7.06 -6.02
N HIS A 23 -1.59 6.52 -5.21
CA HIS A 23 -1.40 6.50 -3.76
C HIS A 23 -0.24 5.59 -3.32
N TYR A 24 -0.04 4.46 -3.99
CA TYR A 24 1.13 3.62 -3.73
C TYR A 24 2.44 4.35 -4.02
N GLU A 25 2.55 5.01 -5.16
CA GLU A 25 3.74 5.74 -5.59
C GLU A 25 4.05 6.92 -4.67
N ASN A 26 3.02 7.62 -4.18
CA ASN A 26 3.19 8.83 -3.38
C ASN A 26 3.34 8.55 -1.88
N ASN A 27 2.66 7.54 -1.34
CA ASN A 27 2.58 7.34 0.11
C ASN A 27 3.36 6.09 0.57
N ILE A 28 3.22 4.96 -0.12
CA ILE A 28 3.76 3.67 0.34
C ILE A 28 5.20 3.45 -0.14
N LYS A 29 5.45 3.65 -1.44
CA LYS A 29 6.75 3.38 -2.06
C LYS A 29 7.88 4.24 -1.46
N PRO A 30 7.69 5.54 -1.14
CA PRO A 30 8.74 6.34 -0.52
C PRO A 30 9.08 5.88 0.91
N ALA A 31 8.06 5.45 1.67
CA ALA A 31 8.21 5.02 3.06
C ALA A 31 8.77 3.59 3.19
N LEU A 32 8.26 2.63 2.40
CA LEU A 32 8.58 1.20 2.54
C LEU A 32 9.42 0.63 1.41
N GLY A 33 9.46 1.27 0.23
CA GLY A 33 10.07 0.69 -0.97
C GLY A 33 11.58 0.46 -0.88
N ARG A 34 12.25 1.09 0.08
CA ARG A 34 13.69 0.89 0.36
C ARG A 34 13.96 -0.12 1.47
N LEU A 35 12.93 -0.51 2.22
CA LEU A 35 13.06 -1.46 3.31
C LEU A 35 12.95 -2.89 2.79
N LYS A 36 13.77 -3.79 3.35
CA LYS A 36 13.52 -5.23 3.19
C LYS A 36 12.24 -5.57 3.93
N LEU A 37 11.46 -6.52 3.41
CA LEU A 37 10.18 -6.94 4.00
C LEU A 37 10.31 -7.28 5.49
N GLN A 38 11.38 -7.99 5.87
CA GLN A 38 11.66 -8.41 7.25
C GLN A 38 11.94 -7.23 8.20
N ALA A 39 12.27 -6.05 7.67
CA ALA A 39 12.54 -4.83 8.43
C ALA A 39 11.31 -3.92 8.51
N ILE A 40 10.18 -4.28 7.89
CA ILE A 40 8.94 -3.53 8.02
C ILE A 40 8.33 -3.84 9.38
N ALA A 41 8.23 -2.81 10.21
CA ALA A 41 7.61 -2.86 11.53
C ALA A 41 6.31 -2.03 11.55
N TYR A 42 5.52 -2.19 12.62
CA TYR A 42 4.22 -1.54 12.76
C TYR A 42 4.33 -0.01 12.74
N GLU A 43 5.42 0.54 13.26
CA GLU A 43 5.71 1.97 13.32
C GLU A 43 5.79 2.58 11.92
N HIS A 44 6.38 1.87 10.95
CA HIS A 44 6.42 2.35 9.56
C HIS A 44 5.02 2.43 8.94
N ILE A 45 4.14 1.47 9.26
CA ILE A 45 2.76 1.46 8.78
C ILE A 45 1.96 2.60 9.43
N GLN A 46 2.13 2.80 10.74
CA GLN A 46 1.46 3.87 11.47
C GLN A 46 1.87 5.25 10.93
N ASN A 47 3.15 5.46 10.64
CA ASN A 47 3.62 6.73 10.09
C ASN A 47 3.00 7.03 8.72
N ILE A 48 2.83 6.03 7.85
CA ILE A 48 2.15 6.22 6.55
C ILE A 48 0.69 6.65 6.77
N VAL A 49 0.00 6.04 7.73
CA VAL A 49 -1.39 6.40 8.04
C VAL A 49 -1.46 7.83 8.59
N ASN A 50 -0.56 8.19 9.50
CA ASN A 50 -0.49 9.55 10.05
C ASN A 50 -0.20 10.58 8.95
N ASP A 51 0.79 10.33 8.09
CA ASP A 51 1.10 11.20 6.95
C ASP A 51 -0.12 11.39 6.05
N MET A 52 -0.89 10.32 5.77
CA MET A 52 -2.11 10.44 4.98
C MET A 52 -3.18 11.27 5.70
N VAL A 53 -3.32 11.17 7.01
CA VAL A 53 -4.27 12.00 7.77
C VAL A 53 -3.83 13.46 7.77
N ASP A 54 -2.54 13.73 7.94
CA ASP A 54 -1.95 15.08 7.94
C ASP A 54 -2.09 15.79 6.59
N HIS A 55 -2.14 15.03 5.50
CA HIS A 55 -2.42 15.54 4.14
C HIS A 55 -3.92 15.56 3.80
N GLU A 56 -4.79 15.48 4.81
CA GLU A 56 -6.26 15.60 4.69
C GLU A 56 -6.90 14.55 3.77
N TYR A 57 -6.28 13.37 3.63
CA TYR A 57 -6.90 12.28 2.87
C TYR A 57 -8.20 11.84 3.56
N SER A 58 -9.24 11.56 2.76
CA SER A 58 -10.51 11.12 3.30
C SER A 58 -10.38 9.76 4.02
N PRO A 59 -11.14 9.52 5.11
CA PRO A 59 -11.08 8.24 5.83
C PRO A 59 -11.27 6.99 4.96
N PRO A 60 -12.14 6.98 3.92
CA PRO A 60 -12.24 5.85 3.00
C PRO A 60 -10.96 5.60 2.20
N THR A 61 -10.24 6.66 1.83
CA THR A 61 -8.98 6.56 1.08
C THR A 61 -7.88 5.97 1.97
N VAL A 62 -7.78 6.44 3.22
CA VAL A 62 -6.86 5.89 4.21
C VAL A 62 -7.13 4.39 4.44
N HIS A 63 -8.41 4.01 4.63
CA HIS A 63 -8.81 2.60 4.78
C HIS A 63 -8.48 1.74 3.57
N LEU A 64 -8.72 2.26 2.36
CA LEU A 64 -8.38 1.56 1.12
C LEU A 64 -6.87 1.29 1.04
N MET A 65 -6.05 2.31 1.32
CA MET A 65 -4.59 2.16 1.28
C MET A 65 -4.06 1.21 2.34
N TYR A 66 -4.62 1.27 3.56
CA TYR A 66 -4.31 0.29 4.60
C TYR A 66 -4.62 -1.14 4.14
N ARG A 67 -5.77 -1.37 3.51
CA ARG A 67 -6.15 -2.70 2.99
C ARG A 67 -5.22 -3.18 1.87
N ILE A 68 -4.79 -2.27 0.99
CA ILE A 68 -3.83 -2.56 -0.08
C ILE A 68 -2.48 -2.96 0.51
N LEU A 69 -1.98 -2.20 1.49
CA LEU A 69 -0.73 -2.49 2.16
C LEU A 69 -0.78 -3.81 2.92
N TYR A 70 -1.84 -4.02 3.72
CA TYR A 70 -2.02 -5.25 4.48
C TYR A 70 -2.11 -6.48 3.56
N GLY A 71 -2.88 -6.38 2.48
CA GLY A 71 -3.05 -7.48 1.53
C GLY A 71 -1.77 -7.80 0.76
N SER A 72 -0.89 -6.82 0.52
CA SER A 72 0.40 -7.08 -0.13
C SER A 72 1.39 -7.76 0.82
N LEU A 73 1.39 -7.37 2.10
CA LEU A 73 2.24 -7.98 3.13
C LEU A 73 1.78 -9.40 3.50
N GLN A 74 0.47 -9.67 3.57
CA GLN A 74 -0.05 -11.01 3.88
C GLN A 74 0.38 -12.05 2.85
N LYS A 75 0.36 -11.70 1.55
CA LYS A 75 0.79 -12.62 0.50
C LYS A 75 2.24 -13.05 0.67
N ASP A 76 3.11 -12.11 1.04
CA ASP A 76 4.53 -12.41 1.21
C ASP A 76 4.79 -13.26 2.47
N VAL A 77 3.92 -13.21 3.48
CA VAL A 77 3.99 -14.11 4.65
C VAL A 77 3.48 -15.52 4.33
N SER A 78 2.44 -15.64 3.51
CA SER A 78 1.84 -16.92 3.11
C SER A 78 2.58 -17.63 1.97
N ALA A 79 3.55 -16.97 1.32
CA ALA A 79 4.39 -17.56 0.27
C ALA A 79 5.62 -18.32 0.81
N LYS A 80 5.65 -18.60 2.13
CA LYS A 80 6.67 -19.44 2.79
C LYS A 80 6.13 -20.82 3.13
#